data_AF-A0A0A9XSY1-F1
#
_entry.id   AF-A0A0A9XSY1-F1
#
_cell.length_a   1.000
_cell.length_b   1.000
_cell.length_c   1.000
_cell.angle_alpha   90.00
_cell.angle_beta   90.00
_cell.angle_gamma   90.00
#
_symmetry.space_group_name_H-M   'P 1'
#
loop_
_entity.id
_entity.type
_entity.pdbx_description
1 polymer ?
#
loop_
_entity_poly.entity_id
_entity_poly.type
_entity_poly.pdbx_seq_one_letter_code
_entity_poly.pdbx_strand_id
1 'polypeptide(L)'
;MSHYEAELRKVETMRSYPLLVATLEEMIDDSHAIVTLVNSMHYVPLLSFVDKERLELGCSVLLHDRQHSIVGVLEDDVNPHVSVMKVDKAPTDTYADIGGL
;
A
#
# COMPACT_ATOMS: atom_id res chain seq x y z
N MET A 1 1.69 -31.94 -0.69
CA MET A 1 1.49 -30.48 -0.54
C MET A 1 2.77 -29.94 0.02
N SER A 2 3.48 -29.16 -0.79
CA SER A 2 4.83 -28.69 -0.49
C SER A 2 4.78 -27.72 0.69
N HIS A 3 5.78 -27.75 1.57
CA HIS A 3 5.86 -26.89 2.77
C HIS A 3 5.61 -25.40 2.46
N TYR A 4 6.06 -24.95 1.28
CA TYR A 4 5.86 -23.60 0.76
C TYR A 4 4.38 -23.23 0.55
N GLU A 5 3.56 -24.14 0.02
CA GLU A 5 2.13 -23.89 -0.20
C GLU A 5 1.40 -23.70 1.14
N ALA A 6 1.85 -24.40 2.19
CA ALA A 6 1.28 -24.26 3.52
C ALA A 6 1.60 -22.88 4.15
N GLU A 7 2.77 -22.31 3.85
CA GLU A 7 3.12 -20.96 4.32
C GLU A 7 2.33 -19.88 3.58
N LEU A 8 2.22 -19.96 2.25
CA LEU A 8 1.40 -19.04 1.47
C LEU A 8 -0.05 -19.04 1.95
N ARG A 9 -0.62 -20.22 2.18
CA ARG A 9 -2.01 -20.34 2.67
C ARG A 9 -2.21 -19.72 4.05
N LYS A 10 -1.21 -19.74 4.92
CA LYS A 10 -1.26 -19.04 6.23
C LYS A 10 -1.26 -17.53 6.03
N VAL A 11 -0.41 -17.01 5.15
CA VAL A 11 -0.37 -15.56 4.84
C VAL A 11 -1.69 -15.09 4.24
N GLU A 12 -2.26 -15.85 3.31
CA GLU A 12 -3.58 -15.56 2.74
C GLU A 12 -4.69 -15.59 3.80
N THR A 13 -4.62 -16.54 4.74
CA THR A 13 -5.59 -16.60 5.86
C THR A 13 -5.48 -15.37 6.77
N MET A 14 -4.28 -14.82 6.95
CA MET A 14 -4.11 -13.58 7.73
C MET A 14 -4.64 -12.35 6.96
N ARG A 15 -4.61 -12.37 5.63
CA ARG A 15 -5.15 -11.29 4.78
C ARG A 15 -6.65 -11.41 4.50
N SER A 16 -7.28 -12.55 4.78
CA SER A 16 -8.69 -12.80 4.47
C SER A 16 -9.67 -12.31 5.53
N TYR A 17 -9.18 -11.90 6.71
CA TYR A 17 -9.98 -11.23 7.73
C TYR A 17 -10.27 -9.78 7.34
N PRO A 18 -11.31 -9.14 7.91
CA PRO A 18 -11.51 -7.71 7.74
C PRO A 18 -10.22 -6.96 8.09
N LEU A 19 -9.82 -6.11 7.15
CA LEU A 19 -8.62 -5.28 7.25
C LEU A 19 -9.05 -3.85 7.58
N LEU A 20 -8.30 -3.23 8.48
CA LEU A 20 -8.46 -1.81 8.80
C LEU A 20 -7.39 -1.02 8.06
N VAL A 21 -7.78 0.14 7.53
CA VAL A 21 -6.85 1.07 6.91
C VAL A 21 -6.35 2.04 7.97
N ALA A 22 -5.04 2.23 8.05
CA ALA A 22 -4.40 3.19 8.94
C ALA A 22 -3.27 3.90 8.21
N THR A 23 -2.78 4.99 8.79
CA THR A 23 -1.64 5.74 8.26
C THR A 23 -0.39 5.39 9.05
N LEU A 24 0.71 5.07 8.37
CA LEU A 24 2.00 4.87 9.02
C LEU A 24 2.57 6.22 9.46
N GLU A 25 2.83 6.41 10.75
CA GLU A 25 3.42 7.66 11.27
C GLU A 25 4.93 7.54 11.47
N GLU A 26 5.37 6.44 12.07
CA GLU A 26 6.76 6.24 12.45
C GLU A 26 7.12 4.76 12.49
N MET A 27 8.28 4.42 11.95
CA MET A 27 8.90 3.10 12.08
C MET A 27 9.83 3.13 13.29
N ILE A 28 9.53 2.33 14.32
CA ILE A 28 10.33 2.28 15.55
C ILE A 28 11.48 1.29 15.41
N ASP A 29 11.16 0.09 14.90
CA ASP A 29 12.13 -0.96 14.65
C ASP A 29 11.73 -1.83 13.45
N ASP A 30 12.47 -2.92 13.25
CA ASP A 30 12.27 -3.87 12.15
C ASP A 30 10.98 -4.72 12.23
N SER A 31 10.28 -4.65 13.35
CA SER A 31 9.13 -5.48 13.72
C SER A 31 7.98 -4.70 14.32
N HIS A 32 8.13 -3.39 14.53
CA HIS A 32 7.14 -2.53 15.16
C HIS A 32 7.11 -1.14 14.54
N ALA A 33 5.90 -0.62 14.42
CA ALA A 33 5.63 0.70 13.92
C ALA A 33 4.52 1.37 14.73
N ILE A 34 4.46 2.68 14.61
CA ILE A 34 3.35 3.49 15.09
C ILE A 34 2.45 3.82 13.91
N VAL A 35 1.17 3.52 14.08
CA VAL A 35 0.13 3.81 13.08
C VAL A 35 -0.93 4.70 13.69
N THR A 36 -1.42 5.66 12.91
CA THR A 36 -2.60 6.44 13.23
C THR A 36 -3.81 5.73 12.64
N LEU A 37 -4.64 5.17 13.52
CA LEU A 37 -5.96 4.65 13.15
C LEU A 37 -7.01 5.66 13.59
N VAL A 38 -7.73 6.21 12.61
CA VAL A 38 -8.77 7.23 12.78
C VAL A 38 -8.24 8.49 13.48
N ASN A 39 -8.15 8.48 14.81
CA ASN A 39 -7.68 9.61 15.64
C ASN A 39 -6.84 9.13 16.84
N SER A 40 -6.29 7.93 16.77
CA SER A 40 -5.55 7.31 17.88
C SER A 40 -4.31 6.61 17.36
N MET A 41 -3.18 6.94 17.97
CA MET A 41 -1.89 6.33 17.67
C MET A 41 -1.77 4.98 18.39
N HIS A 42 -1.39 3.95 17.65
CA HIS A 42 -1.21 2.61 18.17
C HIS A 42 0.18 2.09 17.85
N TYR A 43 0.81 1.47 18.85
CA TYR A 43 2.03 0.71 18.65
C TYR A 43 1.66 -0.70 18.19
N VAL A 44 2.08 -1.06 16.99
CA VAL A 44 1.64 -2.27 16.30
C VAL A 44 2.81 -3.10 15.76
N PRO A 45 2.69 -4.44 15.77
CA PRO A 45 3.71 -5.29 15.17
C PRO A 45 3.57 -5.34 13.64
N LEU A 46 4.72 -5.34 12.96
CA LEU A 46 4.90 -5.55 11.52
C LEU A 46 5.13 -7.04 11.25
N LEU A 47 4.34 -7.63 10.35
CA LEU A 47 4.54 -9.02 9.95
C LEU A 47 5.71 -9.14 8.96
N SER A 48 6.48 -10.20 9.10
CA SER A 48 7.74 -10.40 8.36
C SER A 48 7.59 -10.56 6.84
N PHE A 49 6.40 -10.89 6.35
CA PHE A 49 6.12 -11.00 4.92
C PHE A 49 5.78 -9.66 4.25
N VAL A 50 5.73 -8.58 5.03
CA VAL A 50 5.55 -7.22 4.50
C VAL A 50 6.91 -6.68 4.07
N ASP A 51 6.94 -6.09 2.88
CA ASP A 51 8.13 -5.48 2.32
C ASP A 51 8.38 -4.11 2.96
N LYS A 52 9.53 -3.98 3.62
CA LYS A 52 9.93 -2.77 4.36
C LYS A 52 10.39 -1.66 3.44
N GLU A 53 10.90 -1.99 2.25
CA GLU A 53 11.37 -0.98 1.30
C GLU A 53 10.21 -0.16 0.73
N ARG A 54 8.99 -0.68 0.86
CA ARG A 54 7.75 -0.05 0.42
C ARG A 54 7.03 0.73 1.51
N LEU A 55 7.53 0.70 2.75
CA LEU A 55 6.94 1.42 3.88
C LEU A 55 7.54 2.82 3.94
N GLU A 56 6.75 3.83 3.57
CA GLU A 56 7.11 5.22 3.74
C GLU A 56 6.20 5.90 4.77
N LEU A 57 6.72 6.92 5.44
CA LEU A 57 5.95 7.71 6.41
C LEU A 57 4.79 8.40 5.69
N GLY A 58 3.59 8.30 6.26
CA GLY A 58 2.37 8.85 5.67
C GLY A 58 1.65 7.93 4.69
N CYS A 59 2.22 6.77 4.33
CA CYS A 59 1.52 5.80 3.49
C CYS A 59 0.34 5.14 4.20
N SER A 60 -0.64 4.73 3.40
CA SER A 60 -1.75 3.92 3.87
C SER A 60 -1.31 2.46 4.05
N VAL A 61 -1.51 1.91 5.24
CA VAL A 61 -1.18 0.51 5.58
C VAL A 61 -2.42 -0.26 5.97
N LEU A 62 -2.37 -1.58 5.76
CA LEU A 62 -3.42 -2.51 6.11
C LEU A 62 -3.09 -3.19 7.43
N LEU A 63 -4.02 -3.09 8.38
CA LEU A 63 -3.96 -3.71 9.69
C LEU A 63 -4.96 -4.86 9.81
N HIS A 64 -4.60 -5.91 10.54
CA HIS A 64 -5.53 -6.96 10.91
C HIS A 64 -6.47 -6.51 12.03
N ASP A 65 -7.80 -6.56 11.83
CA ASP A 65 -8.80 -6.03 12.78
C ASP A 65 -8.63 -6.49 14.24
N ARG A 66 -8.30 -7.77 14.47
CA ARG A 66 -8.16 -8.33 15.83
C ARG A 66 -6.81 -8.14 16.51
N GLN A 67 -5.73 -8.15 15.73
CA GLN A 67 -4.36 -8.17 16.26
C GLN A 67 -3.66 -6.82 16.09
N HIS A 68 -4.28 -5.92 15.32
CA HIS A 68 -3.73 -4.66 14.87
C HIS A 68 -2.34 -4.80 14.25
N SER A 69 -2.01 -5.94 13.63
CA SER A 69 -0.72 -6.16 12.97
C SER A 69 -0.73 -5.65 11.53
N ILE A 70 0.37 -5.07 11.08
CA ILE A 70 0.53 -4.64 9.68
C ILE A 70 0.67 -5.89 8.80
N VAL A 71 -0.27 -6.08 7.87
CA VAL A 71 -0.34 -7.20 6.91
C VAL A 71 0.01 -6.79 5.47
N GLY A 72 0.14 -5.49 5.21
CA GLY A 72 0.52 -4.99 3.90
C GLY A 72 0.47 -3.47 3.82
N VAL A 73 0.95 -2.96 2.69
CA VAL A 73 0.87 -1.55 2.31
C VAL A 73 -0.22 -1.42 1.26
N LEU A 74 -1.08 -0.41 1.41
CA LEU A 74 -2.01 -0.02 0.36
C LEU A 74 -1.25 0.91 -0.57
N GLU A 75 -1.11 0.53 -1.84
CA GLU A 75 -0.51 1.42 -2.84
C GLU A 75 -1.32 2.71 -2.90
N ASP A 76 -0.61 3.84 -2.96
CA ASP A 76 -1.22 5.17 -2.98
C ASP A 76 -2.35 5.20 -4.00
N ASP A 77 -3.54 5.53 -3.50
CA ASP A 77 -4.70 5.79 -4.32
C ASP A 77 -4.34 7.00 -5.18
N VAL A 78 -3.92 6.74 -6.43
CA VAL A 78 -3.45 7.77 -7.36
C VAL A 78 -4.53 8.84 -7.37
N ASN A 79 -4.18 10.03 -6.88
CA ASN A 79 -5.16 11.09 -6.68
C ASN A 79 -6.00 11.21 -7.96
N PRO A 80 -7.33 11.06 -7.89
CA PRO A 80 -8.17 11.01 -9.08
C PRO A 80 -8.01 12.26 -9.96
N HIS A 81 -7.54 13.39 -9.41
CA HIS A 81 -7.18 14.58 -10.19
C HIS A 81 -5.94 14.39 -11.08
N VAL A 82 -4.94 13.60 -10.66
CA VAL A 82 -3.74 13.29 -11.46
C VAL A 82 -4.06 12.27 -12.54
N SER A 83 -4.98 11.34 -12.27
CA SER A 83 -5.48 10.40 -13.28
C SER A 83 -6.12 11.11 -14.48
N VAL A 84 -6.72 12.29 -14.29
CA VAL A 84 -7.26 13.11 -15.40
C VAL A 84 -6.16 13.78 -16.23
N MET A 85 -4.99 14.03 -15.63
CA MET A 85 -3.85 14.67 -16.31
C MET A 85 -2.95 13.68 -17.04
N LYS A 86 -3.14 12.36 -16.83
CA LYS A 86 -2.46 11.34 -17.61
C LYS A 86 -3.00 11.36 -19.04
N VAL A 87 -2.10 11.63 -19.98
CA VAL A 87 -2.42 11.60 -21.40
C VAL A 87 -2.44 10.13 -21.84
N ASP A 88 -3.62 9.50 -21.77
CA ASP A 88 -3.79 8.08 -22.13
C ASP A 88 -3.65 7.81 -23.64
N LYS A 89 -3.76 8.84 -24.47
CA LYS A 89 -3.69 8.73 -25.94
C LYS A 89 -2.69 9.72 -26.50
N ALA A 90 -1.81 9.23 -27.37
CA ALA A 90 -0.95 10.08 -28.17
C ALA A 90 -1.81 11.13 -28.91
N PRO A 91 -1.39 12.41 -28.92
CA PRO A 91 -2.11 13.44 -29.66
C PRO A 91 -2.25 13.02 -31.13
N THR A 92 -3.44 13.22 -31.68
CA THR A 92 -3.77 12.84 -33.07
C THR A 92 -3.05 13.69 -34.10
N ASP A 93 -2.56 14.86 -33.69
CA ASP A 93 -1.87 15.79 -34.57
C ASP A 93 -0.39 15.43 -34.67
N THR A 94 0.06 15.19 -35.91
CA THR A 94 1.46 14.93 -36.21
C THR A 94 2.17 16.22 -36.62
N TYR A 95 3.50 16.25 -36.52
CA TYR A 95 4.30 17.42 -36.94
C TYR A 95 4.06 17.82 -38.41
N ALA A 96 3.57 16.89 -39.25
CA ALA A 96 3.17 17.14 -40.63
C ALA A 96 1.89 17.98 -40.74
N ASP A 97 1.01 17.94 -39.74
CA ASP A 97 -0.29 18.63 -39.72
C ASP A 97 -0.20 20.08 -39.23
N ILE A 98 0.91 20.44 -38.55
CA ILE A 98 1.19 21.77 -38.02
C ILE A 98 2.28 22.53 -38.82
N GLY A 99 2.68 21.99 -39.97
CA GLY A 99 3.80 22.47 -40.78
C GLY A 99 3.54 23.81 -41.47
N GLY A 100 4.01 24.90 -40.85
CA GLY A 100 4.04 26.25 -41.39
C GLY A 100 5.19 27.11 -40.88
N LEU A 101 6.31 26.49 -40.45
CA LEU A 101 7.58 27.17 -40.14
C LEU A 101 8.69 26.64 -41.04
#